data_AF-A0A1Q8AH81-F1
#
_entry.id   AF-A0A1Q8AH81-F1
#
_cell.length_a   1.000
_cell.length_b   1.000
_cell.length_c   1.000
_cell.angle_alpha   90.00
_cell.angle_beta   90.00
_cell.angle_gamma   90.00
#
_symmetry.space_group_name_H-M   'P 1'
#
loop_
_entity.id
_entity.type
_entity.pdbx_description
1 polymer ?
#
loop_
_entity_poly.entity_id
_entity_poly.type
_entity_poly.pdbx_seq_one_letter_code
_entity_poly.pdbx_strand_id
1 'polypeptide(L)'
;MSGALGLILAAAVALAAGQESQVSRPSGEGLPDGPGKDVTVRACGTCHEGRRAASVRLTRDGWAAVIEDMQQRGAKVSEQEFPVILDYLTTHFLGEALQPLNLNTASQIDLEAAGGLLRREAAAVIRYREQHGRFKTLDDLKNVPGLDFKKIENRRDSLVVM
;
A
#
# COMPACT_ATOMS: atom_id res chain seq x y z
N MET A 1 42.36 18.86 -75.83
CA MET A 1 42.11 19.39 -74.47
C MET A 1 41.32 18.35 -73.72
N SER A 2 41.88 17.87 -72.60
CA SER A 2 41.20 17.29 -71.42
C SER A 2 40.35 16.02 -71.64
N GLY A 3 40.45 14.92 -70.92
CA GLY A 3 41.18 14.45 -69.73
C GLY A 3 40.60 13.04 -69.46
N ALA A 4 41.39 11.97 -69.42
CA ALA A 4 42.15 11.48 -68.27
C ALA A 4 41.30 10.75 -67.20
N LEU A 5 41.53 9.42 -67.10
CA LEU A 5 41.46 8.54 -65.92
C LEU A 5 40.08 8.32 -65.28
N GLY A 6 39.73 7.15 -64.72
CA GLY A 6 40.45 5.95 -64.33
C GLY A 6 39.59 5.21 -63.29
N LEU A 7 39.73 3.88 -63.21
CA LEU A 7 39.03 2.97 -62.29
C LEU A 7 39.07 3.43 -60.81
N ILE A 8 38.12 2.95 -59.99
CA ILE A 8 38.37 2.14 -58.78
C ILE A 8 37.03 1.65 -58.18
N LEU A 9 37.00 0.34 -57.89
CA LEU A 9 35.97 -0.38 -57.11
C LEU A 9 36.02 0.09 -55.65
N ALA A 10 34.88 0.42 -55.03
CA ALA A 10 34.81 0.65 -53.59
C ALA A 10 33.78 -0.30 -52.95
N ALA A 11 34.27 -1.29 -52.20
CA ALA A 11 33.48 -2.12 -51.31
C ALA A 11 33.12 -1.32 -50.05
N ALA A 12 31.83 -1.15 -49.77
CA ALA A 12 31.36 -0.51 -48.55
C ALA A 12 31.13 -1.55 -47.46
N VAL A 13 32.03 -1.60 -46.48
CA VAL A 13 31.82 -2.26 -45.19
C VAL A 13 31.04 -1.28 -44.31
N ALA A 14 29.76 -1.55 -44.05
CA ALA A 14 28.99 -0.81 -43.07
C ALA A 14 29.14 -1.47 -41.69
N LEU A 15 29.72 -0.72 -40.74
CA LEU A 15 29.82 -1.07 -39.32
C LEU A 15 28.44 -1.38 -38.73
N ALA A 16 28.29 -2.53 -38.09
CA ALA A 16 27.17 -2.83 -37.22
C ALA A 16 27.26 -1.94 -35.96
N ALA A 17 26.38 -0.94 -35.85
CA ALA A 17 26.15 -0.23 -34.61
C ALA A 17 25.50 -1.18 -33.61
N GLY A 18 26.14 -1.38 -32.45
CA GLY A 18 25.62 -2.20 -31.38
C GLY A 18 24.26 -1.68 -30.88
N GLN A 19 23.25 -2.54 -30.91
CA GLN A 19 22.04 -2.35 -30.12
C GLN A 19 22.41 -2.62 -28.66
N GLU A 20 22.65 -1.56 -27.89
CA GLU A 20 22.62 -1.66 -26.43
C GLU A 20 21.22 -2.11 -26.02
N SER A 21 21.12 -3.33 -25.50
CA SER A 21 19.92 -3.89 -24.93
C SER A 21 19.34 -2.93 -23.90
N GLN A 22 18.17 -2.38 -24.20
CA GLN A 22 17.42 -1.55 -23.27
C GLN A 22 16.96 -2.44 -22.11
N VAL A 23 17.73 -2.41 -21.02
CA VAL A 23 17.27 -2.92 -19.72
C VAL A 23 16.09 -2.05 -19.32
N SER A 24 14.89 -2.62 -19.28
CA SER A 24 13.67 -1.94 -18.88
C SER A 24 13.89 -1.22 -17.55
N ARG A 25 13.84 0.11 -17.56
CA ARG A 25 13.91 0.91 -16.33
C ARG A 25 12.68 0.59 -15.47
N PRO A 26 12.82 0.47 -14.14
CA PRO A 26 11.67 0.38 -13.26
C PRO A 26 10.76 1.59 -13.50
N SER A 27 9.53 1.35 -13.95
CA SER A 27 8.61 2.40 -14.38
C SER A 27 7.87 2.97 -13.17
N GLY A 28 8.14 4.24 -12.84
CA GLY A 28 7.40 5.02 -11.85
C GLY A 28 6.06 5.57 -12.35
N GLU A 29 5.50 4.97 -13.40
CA GLU A 29 4.27 5.44 -14.03
C GLU A 29 3.08 5.28 -13.07
N GLY A 30 2.34 6.37 -12.85
CA GLY A 30 1.22 6.44 -11.90
C GLY A 30 1.59 6.84 -10.46
N LEU A 31 2.87 7.08 -10.17
CA LEU A 31 3.34 7.58 -8.88
C LEU A 31 3.52 9.12 -8.90
N PRO A 32 2.88 9.89 -8.00
CA PRO A 32 3.04 11.34 -7.91
C PRO A 32 4.49 11.78 -7.68
N ASP A 33 4.90 12.91 -8.25
CA ASP A 33 6.23 13.47 -7.95
C ASP A 33 6.33 13.94 -6.49
N GLY A 34 7.47 13.67 -5.86
CA GLY A 34 7.71 14.06 -4.47
C GLY A 34 8.96 13.42 -3.86
N PRO A 35 9.41 13.90 -2.69
CA PRO A 35 10.53 13.31 -1.95
C PRO A 35 10.30 11.82 -1.68
N GLY A 36 11.29 10.98 -2.01
CA GLY A 36 11.19 9.53 -1.80
C GLY A 36 10.61 8.73 -2.98
N LYS A 37 10.14 9.40 -4.05
CA LYS A 37 9.69 8.73 -5.28
C LYS A 37 10.78 7.84 -5.87
N ASP A 38 11.99 8.37 -6.07
CA ASP A 38 13.09 7.64 -6.73
C ASP A 38 13.50 6.38 -5.95
N VAL A 39 13.53 6.50 -4.63
CA VAL A 39 13.80 5.37 -3.72
C VAL A 39 12.69 4.33 -3.83
N THR A 40 11.43 4.76 -3.81
CA THR A 40 10.25 3.89 -3.95
C THR A 40 10.24 3.15 -5.29
N VAL A 41 10.50 3.86 -6.40
CA VAL A 41 10.54 3.27 -7.74
C VAL A 41 11.67 2.26 -7.87
N ARG A 42 12.85 2.57 -7.35
CA ARG A 42 13.99 1.64 -7.34
C ARG A 42 13.69 0.37 -6.53
N ALA A 43 13.17 0.54 -5.31
CA ALA A 43 12.90 -0.56 -4.39
C ALA A 43 11.77 -1.47 -4.87
N CYS A 44 10.66 -0.90 -5.34
CA CYS A 44 9.43 -1.64 -5.65
C CYS A 44 9.28 -1.95 -7.14
N GLY A 45 9.81 -1.08 -8.02
CA GLY A 45 9.65 -1.17 -9.47
C GLY A 45 10.46 -2.28 -10.15
N THR A 46 11.28 -3.01 -9.40
CA THR A 46 12.07 -4.13 -9.93
C THR A 46 11.20 -5.36 -10.26
N CYS A 47 10.07 -5.53 -9.58
CA CYS A 47 9.24 -6.74 -9.70
C CYS A 47 7.83 -6.48 -10.26
N HIS A 48 7.27 -5.28 -10.07
CA HIS A 48 5.98 -4.86 -10.64
C HIS A 48 5.92 -3.34 -10.82
N GLU A 49 5.00 -2.84 -11.64
CA GLU A 49 4.83 -1.42 -11.88
C GLU A 49 4.40 -0.63 -10.63
N GLY A 50 4.83 0.63 -10.55
CA GLY A 50 4.44 1.55 -9.47
C GLY A 50 2.92 1.82 -9.39
N ARG A 51 2.20 1.64 -10.51
CA ARG A 51 0.73 1.75 -10.58
C ARG A 51 0.02 0.84 -9.57
N ARG A 52 0.60 -0.30 -9.20
CA ARG A 52 0.04 -1.18 -8.17
C ARG A 52 -0.06 -0.47 -6.83
N ALA A 53 0.99 0.24 -6.41
CA ALA A 53 0.96 1.04 -5.20
C ALA A 53 -0.07 2.19 -5.32
N ALA A 54 -0.14 2.83 -6.49
CA ALA A 54 -1.11 3.89 -6.74
C ALA A 54 -2.59 3.44 -6.72
N SER A 55 -2.85 2.14 -6.87
CA SER A 55 -4.19 1.55 -6.87
C SER A 55 -4.74 1.19 -5.50
N VAL A 56 -3.91 1.22 -4.45
CA VAL A 56 -4.31 0.90 -3.08
C VAL A 56 -4.26 2.13 -2.19
N ARG A 57 -5.03 2.10 -1.12
CA ARG A 57 -5.11 3.14 -0.10
C ARG A 57 -5.04 2.44 1.24
N LEU A 58 -3.95 2.66 1.98
CA LEU A 58 -3.66 1.97 3.24
C LEU A 58 -3.32 2.98 4.33
N THR A 59 -3.46 2.56 5.59
CA THR A 59 -2.93 3.29 6.74
C THR A 59 -1.40 3.26 6.71
N ARG A 60 -0.75 4.04 7.58
CA ARG A 60 0.71 3.97 7.75
C ARG A 60 1.17 2.56 8.11
N ASP A 61 0.51 1.91 9.05
CA ASP A 61 0.85 0.53 9.44
C ASP A 61 0.58 -0.46 8.31
N GLY A 62 -0.50 -0.27 7.54
CA GLY A 62 -0.78 -1.07 6.36
C GLY A 62 0.30 -0.94 5.29
N TRP A 63 0.81 0.27 5.06
CA TRP A 63 1.93 0.50 4.16
C TRP A 63 3.25 -0.10 4.67
N ALA A 64 3.53 0.00 5.98
CA ALA A 64 4.68 -0.63 6.60
C ALA A 64 4.65 -2.16 6.39
N ALA A 65 3.51 -2.80 6.64
CA ALA A 65 3.33 -4.23 6.43
C ALA A 65 3.52 -4.66 4.97
N VAL A 66 3.10 -3.82 4.00
CA VAL A 66 3.36 -4.08 2.57
C VAL A 66 4.86 -4.02 2.26
N ILE A 67 5.58 -3.02 2.78
CA ILE A 67 7.04 -2.92 2.57
C ILE A 67 7.75 -4.15 3.12
N GLU A 68 7.37 -4.60 4.32
CA GLU A 68 7.91 -5.81 4.96
C GLU A 68 7.61 -7.09 4.17
N ASP A 69 6.36 -7.29 3.72
CA ASP A 69 6.00 -8.45 2.88
C ASP A 69 6.79 -8.44 1.56
N MET A 70 7.04 -7.26 0.97
CA MET A 70 7.87 -7.17 -0.23
C MET A 70 9.34 -7.50 0.06
N GLN A 71 9.90 -7.09 1.20
CA GLN A 71 11.25 -7.49 1.61
C GLN A 71 11.36 -9.01 1.78
N GLN A 72 10.37 -9.65 2.40
CA GLN A 72 10.31 -11.11 2.54
C GLN A 72 10.26 -11.83 1.18
N ARG A 73 9.67 -11.20 0.16
CA ARG A 73 9.62 -11.69 -1.22
C ARG A 73 10.85 -11.32 -2.06
N GLY A 74 11.84 -10.63 -1.47
CA GLY A 74 13.13 -10.35 -2.10
C GLY A 74 13.35 -8.89 -2.53
N ALA A 75 12.44 -7.96 -2.22
CA ALA A 75 12.70 -6.54 -2.42
C ALA A 75 13.86 -6.08 -1.52
N LYS A 76 14.84 -5.38 -2.10
CA LYS A 76 16.00 -4.86 -1.37
C LYS A 76 15.70 -3.46 -0.86
N VAL A 77 15.19 -3.38 0.37
CA VAL A 77 14.97 -2.12 1.10
C VAL A 77 15.86 -2.13 2.32
N SER A 78 16.74 -1.13 2.45
CA SER A 78 17.57 -0.96 3.65
C SER A 78 16.81 -0.31 4.81
N GLU A 79 17.32 -0.43 6.03
CA GLU A 79 16.75 0.24 7.22
C GLU A 79 16.63 1.75 7.07
N GLN A 80 17.53 2.37 6.30
CA GLN A 80 17.54 3.81 6.04
C GLN A 80 16.52 4.22 4.96
N GLU A 81 16.22 3.33 4.02
CA GLU A 81 15.26 3.58 2.94
C GLU A 81 13.81 3.31 3.37
N PHE A 82 13.61 2.38 4.30
CA PHE A 82 12.29 2.03 4.81
C PHE A 82 11.44 3.25 5.24
N PRO A 83 11.92 4.15 6.13
CA PRO A 83 11.13 5.31 6.53
C PRO A 83 10.87 6.27 5.37
N VAL A 84 11.80 6.41 4.43
CA VAL A 84 11.63 7.27 3.25
C VAL A 84 10.53 6.76 2.33
N ILE A 85 10.50 5.45 2.08
CA ILE A 85 9.44 4.80 1.28
C ILE A 85 8.10 4.90 2.00
N LEU A 86 8.07 4.62 3.30
CA LEU A 86 6.87 4.70 4.12
C LEU A 86 6.27 6.11 4.12
N ASP A 87 7.11 7.14 4.30
CA ASP A 87 6.68 8.54 4.27
C ASP A 87 6.15 8.93 2.89
N TYR A 88 6.81 8.50 1.82
CA TYR A 88 6.32 8.74 0.46
C TYR A 88 4.94 8.08 0.22
N LEU A 89 4.81 6.79 0.54
CA LEU A 89 3.55 6.05 0.34
C LEU A 89 2.41 6.62 1.19
N THR A 90 2.70 7.02 2.42
CA THR A 90 1.72 7.66 3.32
C THR A 90 1.47 9.13 3.00
N THR A 91 2.33 9.82 2.26
CA THR A 91 2.04 11.17 1.79
C THR A 91 1.08 11.14 0.60
N HIS A 92 1.26 10.19 -0.31
CA HIS A 92 0.56 10.17 -1.59
C HIS A 92 -0.61 9.19 -1.68
N PHE A 93 -0.61 8.15 -0.85
CA PHE A 93 -1.58 7.05 -0.90
C PHE A 93 -2.07 6.64 0.48
N LEU A 94 -2.09 7.58 1.44
CA LEU A 94 -2.82 7.39 2.68
C LEU A 94 -4.27 7.11 2.31
N GLY A 95 -4.74 5.92 2.64
CA GLY A 95 -6.18 5.76 2.84
C GLY A 95 -6.58 6.57 4.05
N GLU A 96 -7.84 6.98 4.13
CA GLU A 96 -8.36 7.38 5.42
C GLU A 96 -8.01 6.24 6.39
N ALA A 97 -7.17 6.55 7.40
CA ALA A 97 -7.22 5.77 8.62
C ALA A 97 -8.70 5.80 8.98
N LEU A 98 -9.39 4.65 8.85
CA LEU A 98 -10.80 4.56 9.18
C LEU A 98 -10.94 5.31 10.49
N GLN A 99 -11.67 6.43 10.46
CA GLN A 99 -11.99 7.16 11.68
C GLN A 99 -12.39 6.09 12.69
N PRO A 100 -11.74 6.02 13.88
CA PRO A 100 -11.93 4.90 14.76
C PRO A 100 -13.41 4.63 14.94
N LEU A 101 -13.83 3.40 14.66
CA LEU A 101 -15.24 3.06 14.60
C LEU A 101 -15.84 3.22 15.98
N ASN A 102 -16.79 4.15 16.12
CA ASN A 102 -17.45 4.37 17.40
C ASN A 102 -18.50 3.28 17.65
N LEU A 103 -18.21 2.37 18.57
CA LEU A 103 -19.05 1.22 18.91
C LEU A 103 -20.38 1.61 19.56
N ASN A 104 -20.53 2.84 20.05
CA ASN A 104 -21.80 3.34 20.59
C ASN A 104 -22.77 3.86 19.53
N THR A 105 -22.29 4.16 18.32
CA THR A 105 -23.10 4.78 17.26
C THR A 105 -23.04 4.01 15.93
N ALA A 106 -22.03 3.16 15.74
CA ALA A 106 -21.85 2.32 14.56
C ALA A 106 -23.13 1.54 14.21
N SER A 107 -23.46 1.50 12.92
CA SER A 107 -24.53 0.65 12.43
C SER A 107 -24.11 -0.81 12.44
N GLN A 108 -25.06 -1.71 12.23
CA GLN A 108 -24.76 -3.13 12.09
C GLN A 108 -23.78 -3.39 10.94
N ILE A 109 -23.98 -2.71 9.80
CA ILE A 109 -23.12 -2.86 8.62
C ILE A 109 -21.70 -2.39 8.95
N ASP A 110 -21.56 -1.28 9.68
CA ASP A 110 -20.23 -0.77 10.06
C ASP A 110 -19.52 -1.71 11.03
N LEU A 111 -20.24 -2.27 12.02
CA LEU A 111 -19.70 -3.25 12.95
C LEU A 111 -19.26 -4.54 12.23
N GLU A 112 -19.98 -4.96 11.18
CA GLU A 112 -19.61 -6.11 10.37
C GLU A 112 -18.38 -5.79 9.48
N ALA A 113 -18.49 -4.78 8.63
CA ALA A 113 -17.50 -4.47 7.60
C ALA A 113 -16.24 -3.80 8.15
N ALA A 114 -16.42 -2.73 8.95
CA ALA A 114 -15.33 -1.96 9.52
C ALA A 114 -14.94 -2.49 10.90
N GLY A 115 -15.85 -3.07 11.68
CA GLY A 115 -15.59 -3.67 13.00
C GLY A 115 -15.09 -5.13 12.94
N GLY A 116 -15.17 -5.79 11.79
CA GLY A 116 -14.68 -7.16 11.61
C GLY A 116 -15.47 -8.18 12.46
N LEU A 117 -16.68 -7.82 12.85
CA LEU A 117 -17.57 -8.65 13.64
C LEU A 117 -18.46 -9.48 12.73
N LEU A 118 -18.82 -10.67 13.20
CA LEU A 118 -19.85 -11.47 12.56
C LEU A 118 -21.21 -10.82 12.81
N ARG A 119 -22.17 -11.08 11.93
CA ARG A 119 -23.55 -10.58 12.06
C ARG A 119 -24.16 -10.78 13.45
N ARG A 120 -23.93 -11.94 14.06
CA ARG A 120 -24.41 -12.25 15.42
C ARG A 120 -23.72 -11.42 16.51
N GLU A 121 -22.44 -11.13 16.35
CA GLU A 121 -21.61 -10.36 17.28
C GLU A 121 -22.00 -8.87 17.19
N ALA A 122 -22.11 -8.32 15.97
CA ALA A 122 -22.59 -6.96 15.74
C ALA A 122 -23.98 -6.74 16.36
N ALA A 123 -24.91 -7.68 16.13
CA ALA A 123 -26.23 -7.62 16.73
C ALA A 123 -26.19 -7.74 18.28
N ALA A 124 -25.26 -8.51 18.85
CA ALA A 124 -25.08 -8.59 20.29
C ALA A 124 -24.58 -7.27 20.89
N VAL A 125 -23.61 -6.61 20.23
CA VAL A 125 -23.10 -5.29 20.63
C VAL A 125 -24.22 -4.24 20.63
N ILE A 126 -25.03 -4.18 19.57
CA ILE A 126 -26.16 -3.25 19.45
C ILE A 126 -27.20 -3.50 20.56
N ARG A 127 -27.65 -4.75 20.71
CA ARG A 127 -28.60 -5.10 21.78
C ARG A 127 -28.07 -4.75 23.16
N TYR A 128 -26.78 -5.01 23.41
CA TYR A 128 -26.18 -4.72 24.70
C TYR A 128 -26.19 -3.23 25.01
N ARG A 129 -25.74 -2.37 24.06
CA ARG A 129 -25.72 -0.90 24.27
C ARG A 129 -27.12 -0.29 24.37
N GLU A 130 -28.13 -0.91 23.76
CA GLU A 130 -29.54 -0.49 23.89
C GLU A 130 -30.12 -0.84 25.26
N GLN A 131 -29.76 -1.99 25.83
CA GLN A 131 -30.30 -2.47 27.11
C GLN A 131 -29.55 -1.93 28.34
N HIS A 132 -28.23 -1.78 28.24
CA HIS A 132 -27.35 -1.44 29.37
C HIS A 132 -26.79 -0.02 29.28
N GLY A 133 -27.06 0.68 28.17
CA GLY A 133 -26.51 1.99 27.87
C GLY A 133 -25.16 1.93 27.14
N ARG A 134 -24.62 3.10 26.83
CA ARG A 134 -23.36 3.27 26.08
C ARG A 134 -22.19 2.63 26.82
N PHE A 135 -21.28 2.01 26.06
CA PHE A 135 -19.97 1.60 26.55
C PHE A 135 -19.17 2.86 26.92
N LYS A 136 -18.45 2.81 28.05
CA LYS A 136 -17.55 3.87 28.52
C LYS A 136 -16.10 3.55 28.17
N THR A 137 -15.76 2.26 28.15
CA THR A 137 -14.44 1.76 27.77
C THR A 137 -14.58 0.61 26.78
N LEU A 138 -13.54 0.35 25.96
CA LEU A 138 -13.54 -0.84 25.10
C LEU A 138 -13.63 -2.13 25.91
N ASP A 139 -13.14 -2.14 27.15
CA ASP A 139 -13.18 -3.30 28.03
C ASP A 139 -14.60 -3.67 28.49
N ASP A 140 -15.56 -2.73 28.42
CA ASP A 140 -16.98 -2.99 28.72
C ASP A 140 -17.58 -4.03 27.76
N LEU A 141 -16.99 -4.18 26.56
CA LEU A 141 -17.43 -5.17 25.57
C LEU A 141 -17.18 -6.62 26.02
N LYS A 142 -16.35 -6.86 27.04
CA LYS A 142 -16.20 -8.20 27.67
C LYS A 142 -17.52 -8.73 28.23
N ASN A 143 -18.47 -7.84 28.54
CA ASN A 143 -19.77 -8.19 29.08
C ASN A 143 -20.82 -8.52 28.01
N VAL A 144 -20.51 -8.35 26.71
CA VAL A 144 -21.44 -8.62 25.61
C VAL A 144 -21.52 -10.14 25.36
N PRO A 145 -22.66 -10.79 25.60
CA PRO A 145 -22.77 -12.24 25.44
C PRO A 145 -22.54 -12.68 23.99
N GLY A 146 -21.64 -13.63 23.78
CA GLY A 146 -21.33 -14.19 22.47
C GLY A 146 -20.42 -13.33 21.59
N LEU A 147 -19.84 -12.24 22.12
CA LEU A 147 -18.79 -11.48 21.47
C LEU A 147 -17.41 -12.07 21.79
N ASP A 148 -16.62 -12.36 20.75
CA ASP A 148 -15.20 -12.68 20.93
C ASP A 148 -14.40 -11.40 21.18
N PHE A 149 -14.07 -11.15 22.45
CA PHE A 149 -13.33 -9.95 22.85
C PHE A 149 -11.93 -9.86 22.22
N LYS A 150 -11.30 -10.98 21.84
CA LYS A 150 -9.98 -10.96 21.19
C LYS A 150 -9.99 -10.16 19.89
N LYS A 151 -11.12 -10.13 19.18
CA LYS A 151 -11.29 -9.32 17.96
C LYS A 151 -11.29 -7.82 18.25
N ILE A 152 -11.87 -7.40 19.38
CA ILE A 152 -11.83 -6.01 19.84
C ILE A 152 -10.40 -5.65 20.24
N GLU A 153 -9.72 -6.54 20.96
CA GLU A 153 -8.35 -6.35 21.43
C GLU A 153 -7.35 -6.15 20.28
N ASN A 154 -7.41 -7.00 19.25
CA ASN A 154 -6.53 -6.90 18.08
C ASN A 154 -6.74 -5.62 17.26
N ARG A 155 -7.75 -4.81 17.60
CA ARG A 155 -8.21 -3.69 16.79
C ARG A 155 -8.46 -2.42 17.60
N ARG A 156 -7.95 -2.35 18.84
CA ARG A 156 -8.16 -1.21 19.76
C ARG A 156 -7.79 0.13 19.13
N ASP A 157 -6.78 0.17 18.27
CA ASP A 157 -6.35 1.41 17.58
C ASP A 157 -7.36 1.89 16.52
N SER A 158 -8.32 1.04 16.13
CA SER A 158 -9.35 1.32 15.12
C SER A 158 -10.77 1.39 15.69
N LEU A 159 -10.94 1.28 17.02
CA LEU A 159 -12.23 1.22 17.70
C LEU A 159 -12.28 2.21 18.86
N VAL A 160 -13.44 2.84 19.07
CA VAL A 160 -13.66 3.82 20.15
C VAL A 160 -15.08 3.71 20.70
N VAL A 161 -15.32 4.31 21.88
CA VAL A 161 -16.61 4.28 22.59
C VAL A 161 -17.03 5.68 23.06
N MET A 162 -16.73 6.71 22.27
CA MET A 162 -17.10 8.10 22.57
C MET A 162 -18.61 8.36 22.46
#